data_AF-A0A9E1T2R1-F1
#
_entry.id   AF-A0A9E1T2R1-F1
#
_cell.length_a   1.000
_cell.length_b   1.000
_cell.length_c   1.000
_cell.angle_alpha   90.00
_cell.angle_beta   90.00
_cell.angle_gamma   90.00
#
_symmetry.space_group_name_H-M   'P 1'
#
loop_
_entity.id
_entity.type
_entity.pdbx_description
1 polymer ?
#
loop_
_entity_poly.entity_id
_entity_poly.type
_entity_poly.pdbx_seq_one_letter_code
_entity_poly.pdbx_strand_id
1 'polypeptide(L)'
;MFRRAWGARLAQSKDVARLTKRQITDAESQIEALLSRIMQASNDAVIGACENKITELEKSKVIMAENLAEKASKPKRYEDYLELSLKFLSRPWRIWESGDANLRRTVLRLGFSSGFSHHRIDGARTPQIALPFNALGVLSGSVKVMVL
;
A
#
# COMPACT_ATOMS: atom_id res chain seq x y z
N MET A 1 -9.43 -0.29 -20.37
CA MET A 1 -8.47 -1.10 -19.57
C MET A 1 -8.41 -0.69 -18.10
N PHE A 2 -8.18 0.58 -17.76
CA PHE A 2 -8.09 1.06 -16.36
C PHE A 2 -9.28 0.70 -15.45
N ARG A 3 -10.52 0.85 -15.94
CA ARG A 3 -11.72 0.45 -15.17
C ARG A 3 -11.74 -1.05 -14.82
N ARG A 4 -11.27 -1.91 -15.73
CA ARG A 4 -11.17 -3.37 -15.49
C ARG A 4 -10.11 -3.68 -14.44
N ALA A 5 -8.92 -3.07 -14.56
CA ALA A 5 -7.85 -3.22 -13.58
C ALA A 5 -8.28 -2.71 -12.19
N TRP A 6 -9.01 -1.60 -12.13
CA TRP A 6 -9.59 -1.08 -10.88
C TRP A 6 -10.61 -2.06 -10.28
N GLY A 7 -11.50 -2.61 -11.10
CA GLY A 7 -12.45 -3.64 -10.66
C GLY A 7 -11.76 -4.89 -10.11
N ALA A 8 -10.71 -5.38 -10.79
CA ALA A 8 -9.91 -6.50 -10.33
C ALA A 8 -9.22 -6.21 -8.98
N ARG A 9 -8.68 -5.00 -8.80
CA ARG A 9 -8.06 -4.60 -7.53
C ARG A 9 -9.08 -4.48 -6.39
N LEU A 10 -10.29 -3.99 -6.67
CA LEU A 10 -11.37 -3.98 -5.69
C LEU A 10 -11.81 -5.39 -5.29
N ALA A 11 -11.90 -6.32 -6.25
CA ALA A 11 -12.19 -7.72 -5.98
C ALA A 11 -11.10 -8.35 -5.09
N GLN A 12 -9.83 -8.18 -5.48
CA GLN A 12 -8.69 -8.66 -4.68
C GLN A 12 -8.70 -8.09 -3.26
N SER A 13 -9.00 -6.79 -3.10
CA SER A 13 -9.10 -6.18 -1.77
C SER A 13 -10.21 -6.78 -0.92
N LYS A 14 -11.35 -7.12 -1.52
CA LYS A 14 -12.45 -7.80 -0.82
C LYS A 14 -12.08 -9.22 -0.44
N ASP A 15 -11.39 -9.95 -1.33
CA ASP A 15 -10.95 -11.32 -1.07
C ASP A 15 -9.93 -11.36 0.06
N VAL A 16 -8.95 -10.45 0.06
CA VAL A 16 -7.99 -10.30 1.16
C VAL A 16 -8.72 -10.00 2.47
N ALA A 17 -9.67 -9.06 2.48
CA ALA A 17 -10.44 -8.77 3.69
C ALA A 17 -11.23 -9.99 4.19
N ARG A 18 -11.80 -10.79 3.28
CA ARG A 18 -12.50 -12.04 3.63
C ARG A 18 -11.55 -13.09 4.20
N LEU A 19 -10.36 -13.24 3.62
CA LEU A 19 -9.34 -14.16 4.11
C LEU A 19 -8.84 -13.76 5.50
N THR A 20 -8.55 -12.48 5.73
CA THR A 20 -8.14 -11.99 7.05
C THR A 20 -9.22 -12.21 8.10
N LYS A 21 -10.50 -12.00 7.77
CA LYS A 21 -11.61 -12.33 8.68
C LYS A 21 -11.66 -13.83 9.03
N ARG A 22 -11.39 -14.71 8.08
CA ARG A 22 -11.30 -16.16 8.33
C ARG A 22 -10.11 -16.52 9.21
N GLN A 23 -8.96 -15.86 9.02
CA GLN A 23 -7.79 -16.07 9.86
C GLN A 23 -8.06 -15.65 11.31
N ILE A 24 -8.82 -14.58 11.53
CA ILE A 24 -9.26 -14.17 12.88
C ILE A 24 -10.11 -15.27 13.52
N THR A 25 -11.13 -15.78 12.82
CA THR A 25 -11.99 -16.84 13.37
C THR A 25 -11.23 -18.16 13.61
N ASP A 26 -10.25 -18.46 12.75
CA ASP A 26 -9.39 -19.63 12.93
C ASP A 26 -8.50 -19.47 14.17
N ALA A 27 -7.89 -18.30 14.36
CA ALA A 27 -7.12 -17.99 15.55
C ALA A 27 -7.97 -18.08 16.84
N GLU A 28 -9.22 -17.62 16.81
CA GLU A 28 -10.16 -17.76 17.93
C GLU A 28 -10.41 -19.24 18.27
N SER A 29 -10.66 -20.08 17.26
CA SER A 29 -10.85 -21.52 17.49
C SER A 29 -9.60 -22.22 18.03
N GLN A 30 -8.40 -21.80 17.59
CA GLN A 30 -7.13 -22.31 18.11
C GLN A 30 -6.92 -21.91 19.57
N ILE A 31 -7.30 -20.68 19.95
CA ILE A 31 -7.24 -20.21 21.34
C ILE A 31 -8.18 -21.06 22.22
N GLU A 32 -9.42 -21.28 21.80
CA GLU A 32 -10.38 -22.13 22.54
C GLU A 32 -9.87 -23.57 22.72
N ALA A 33 -9.25 -24.15 21.68
CA ALA A 33 -8.66 -25.48 21.76
C ALA A 33 -7.48 -25.54 22.75
N LEU A 34 -6.60 -24.53 22.75
CA LEU A 34 -5.48 -24.43 23.68
C LEU A 34 -5.97 -24.24 25.12
N LEU A 35 -6.99 -23.41 25.36
CA LEU A 35 -7.59 -23.23 26.68
C LEU A 35 -8.18 -24.54 27.21
N SER A 36 -8.93 -25.27 26.37
CA SER A 36 -9.48 -26.59 26.71
C SER A 36 -8.36 -27.58 27.05
N ARG A 37 -7.22 -27.50 26.36
CA ARG A 37 -6.06 -28.36 26.62
C ARG A 37 -5.36 -28.02 27.94
N ILE A 38 -5.24 -26.74 28.29
CA ILE A 38 -4.69 -26.28 29.57
C ILE A 38 -5.53 -26.82 30.73
N MET A 39 -6.87 -26.78 30.62
CA MET A 39 -7.77 -27.29 31.67
C MET A 39 -7.59 -28.79 31.98
N GLN A 40 -7.07 -29.56 31.03
CA GLN A 40 -6.83 -31.01 31.17
C GLN A 40 -5.35 -31.34 31.46
N ALA A 41 -4.45 -30.36 31.39
CA ALA A 41 -3.03 -30.57 31.53
C ALA A 41 -2.59 -30.44 32.99
N SER A 42 -1.68 -31.32 33.42
CA SER A 42 -1.08 -31.34 34.76
C SER A 42 0.43 -31.07 34.74
N ASN A 43 0.98 -30.67 33.58
CA ASN A 43 2.40 -30.35 33.40
C ASN A 43 2.57 -28.84 33.18
N ASP A 44 3.21 -28.17 34.14
CA ASP A 44 3.45 -26.73 34.12
C ASP A 44 4.20 -26.23 32.89
N ALA A 45 5.13 -27.03 32.34
CA ALA A 45 5.86 -26.65 31.13
C ALA A 45 4.94 -26.59 29.88
N VAL A 46 3.95 -27.49 29.82
CA VAL A 46 2.96 -27.51 28.73
C VAL A 46 1.98 -26.36 28.87
N ILE A 47 1.58 -26.04 30.11
CA ILE A 47 0.72 -24.89 30.40
C ILE A 47 1.40 -23.60 29.94
N GLY A 48 2.66 -23.35 30.35
CA GLY A 48 3.41 -22.15 29.96
C GLY A 48 3.63 -22.05 28.44
N ALA A 49 3.87 -23.16 27.74
CA ALA A 49 3.96 -23.15 26.28
C ALA A 49 2.64 -22.79 25.60
N CYS A 50 1.51 -23.28 26.12
CA CYS A 50 0.18 -22.94 25.61
C CYS A 50 -0.17 -21.47 25.88
N GLU A 51 0.12 -20.96 27.07
CA GLU A 51 -0.05 -19.54 27.41
C GLU A 51 0.73 -18.64 26.45
N ASN A 52 2.00 -18.95 26.21
CA ASN A 52 2.82 -18.22 25.24
C ASN A 52 2.17 -18.22 23.85
N LYS A 53 1.66 -19.38 23.39
CA LYS A 53 1.02 -19.46 22.08
C LYS A 53 -0.30 -18.66 22.01
N ILE A 54 -1.10 -18.67 23.08
CA ILE A 54 -2.32 -17.87 23.19
C ILE A 54 -1.98 -16.37 23.09
N THR A 55 -0.95 -15.90 23.79
CA THR A 55 -0.56 -14.48 23.73
C THR A 55 -0.10 -14.05 22.33
N GLU A 56 0.58 -14.93 21.59
CA GLU A 56 0.98 -14.67 20.21
C GLU A 56 -0.24 -14.56 19.28
N LEU A 57 -1.19 -15.50 19.40
CA LEU A 57 -2.41 -15.50 18.61
C LEU A 57 -3.29 -14.28 18.91
N GLU A 58 -3.46 -13.90 20.18
CA GLU A 58 -4.20 -12.70 20.57
C GLU A 58 -3.58 -11.41 20.00
N LYS A 59 -2.25 -11.26 20.09
CA LYS A 59 -1.54 -10.13 19.47
C LYS A 59 -1.78 -10.09 17.95
N SER A 60 -1.67 -11.24 17.28
CA SER A 60 -1.90 -11.32 15.84
C SER A 60 -3.33 -10.94 15.45
N LYS A 61 -4.32 -11.33 16.26
CA LYS A 61 -5.74 -11.02 16.05
C LYS A 61 -6.00 -9.53 16.12
N VAL A 62 -5.43 -8.85 17.12
CA VAL A 62 -5.53 -7.38 17.27
C VAL A 62 -4.96 -6.68 16.04
N ILE A 63 -3.74 -7.05 15.62
CA ILE A 63 -3.09 -6.48 14.43
C ILE A 63 -3.94 -6.71 13.17
N MET A 64 -4.50 -7.91 12.99
CA MET A 64 -5.37 -8.23 11.85
C MET A 64 -6.66 -7.40 11.86
N ALA A 65 -7.27 -7.19 13.03
CA ALA A 65 -8.47 -6.38 13.19
C ALA A 65 -8.21 -4.89 12.90
N GLU A 66 -7.11 -4.35 13.40
CA GLU A 66 -6.69 -2.97 13.11
C GLU A 66 -6.44 -2.75 11.61
N ASN A 67 -5.71 -3.67 10.97
CA ASN A 67 -5.46 -3.63 9.53
C ASN A 67 -6.75 -3.66 8.70
N LEU A 68 -7.78 -4.40 9.16
CA LEU A 68 -9.10 -4.41 8.53
C LEU A 68 -9.85 -3.09 8.74
N ALA A 69 -9.76 -2.50 9.93
CA ALA A 69 -10.41 -1.24 10.28
C ALA A 69 -9.80 -0.06 9.50
N GLU A 70 -8.47 0.03 9.41
CA GLU A 70 -7.77 1.08 8.66
C GLU A 70 -8.14 1.04 7.17
N LYS A 71 -8.30 -0.16 6.62
CA LYS A 71 -8.66 -0.39 5.21
C LYS A 71 -10.17 -0.29 4.93
N ALA A 72 -11.00 -0.08 5.95
CA ALA A 72 -12.47 -0.02 5.82
C ALA A 72 -13.00 1.29 5.21
N SER A 73 -12.12 2.25 4.89
CA SER A 73 -12.52 3.48 4.21
C SER A 73 -13.31 3.18 2.93
N LYS A 74 -14.48 3.82 2.78
CA LYS A 74 -15.31 3.64 1.58
C LYS A 74 -14.50 4.09 0.37
N PRO A 75 -14.19 3.20 -0.59
CA PRO A 75 -13.47 3.62 -1.78
C PRO A 75 -14.33 4.65 -2.51
N LYS A 76 -13.76 5.85 -2.77
CA LYS A 76 -14.39 6.83 -3.67
C LYS A 76 -14.62 6.20 -5.05
N ARG A 77 -15.46 6.84 -5.87
CA ARG A 77 -15.75 6.33 -7.20
C ARG A 77 -14.47 6.30 -8.02
N TYR A 78 -14.39 5.34 -8.93
CA TYR A 78 -13.25 5.19 -9.84
C TYR A 78 -12.95 6.50 -10.58
N GLU A 79 -14.00 7.18 -11.02
CA GLU A 79 -13.93 8.45 -11.72
C GLU A 79 -13.22 9.53 -10.90
N ASP A 80 -13.50 9.62 -9.59
CA ASP A 80 -12.91 10.63 -8.71
C ASP A 80 -11.38 10.48 -8.62
N TYR A 81 -10.90 9.24 -8.48
CA TYR A 81 -9.47 8.95 -8.42
C TYR A 81 -8.79 9.19 -9.77
N LEU A 82 -9.44 8.78 -10.86
CA LEU A 82 -8.91 8.99 -12.20
C LEU A 82 -8.80 10.48 -12.52
N GLU A 83 -9.85 11.25 -12.21
CA GLU A 83 -9.88 12.69 -12.42
C GLU A 83 -8.77 13.39 -11.64
N LEU A 84 -8.58 13.06 -10.36
CA LEU A 84 -7.51 13.63 -9.55
C LEU A 84 -6.12 13.28 -10.13
N SER A 85 -5.94 12.04 -10.57
CA SER A 85 -4.68 11.58 -11.18
C SER A 85 -4.39 12.32 -12.48
N LEU A 86 -5.39 12.50 -13.35
CA LEU A 86 -5.24 13.24 -14.61
C LEU A 86 -5.03 14.74 -14.37
N LYS A 87 -5.68 15.33 -13.35
CA LYS A 87 -5.42 16.71 -12.92
C LYS A 87 -3.98 16.90 -12.46
N PHE A 88 -3.42 15.92 -11.74
CA PHE A 88 -2.01 15.92 -11.38
C PHE A 88 -1.12 15.86 -12.63
N LEU A 89 -1.33 14.88 -13.52
CA LEU A 89 -0.51 14.70 -14.71
C LEU A 89 -0.54 15.92 -15.65
N SER A 90 -1.67 16.60 -15.74
CA SER A 90 -1.83 17.79 -16.59
C SER A 90 -1.20 19.06 -15.99
N ARG A 91 -1.11 19.18 -14.66
CA ARG A 91 -0.65 20.40 -13.98
C ARG A 91 0.19 20.12 -12.72
N PRO A 92 1.32 19.37 -12.83
CA PRO A 92 2.14 19.04 -11.66
C PRO A 92 2.79 20.27 -11.02
N TRP A 93 3.09 21.32 -11.79
CA TRP A 93 3.70 22.56 -11.31
C TRP A 93 2.83 23.34 -10.32
N ARG A 94 1.49 23.23 -10.38
CA ARG A 94 0.61 23.89 -9.40
C ARG A 94 0.82 23.37 -7.98
N ILE A 95 1.15 22.09 -7.83
CA ILE A 95 1.49 21.50 -6.53
C ILE A 95 2.91 21.91 -6.11
N TRP A 96 3.80 22.15 -7.07
CA TRP A 96 5.14 22.64 -6.79
C TRP A 96 5.15 24.09 -6.28
N GLU A 97 4.31 24.95 -6.86
CA GLU A 97 4.16 26.36 -6.50
C GLU A 97 3.60 26.57 -5.08
N SER A 98 2.88 25.59 -4.52
CA SER A 98 2.28 25.72 -3.18
C SER A 98 3.31 25.85 -2.05
N GLY A 99 4.59 25.60 -2.30
CA GLY A 99 5.67 25.84 -1.33
C GLY A 99 5.87 24.73 -0.29
N ASP A 100 4.87 23.87 -0.08
CA ASP A 100 4.92 22.78 0.89
C ASP A 100 5.98 21.72 0.50
N ALA A 101 6.93 21.48 1.41
CA ALA A 101 8.03 20.55 1.21
C ALA A 101 7.58 19.09 1.00
N ASN A 102 6.53 18.66 1.71
CA ASN A 102 5.97 17.31 1.58
C ASN A 102 5.28 17.13 0.22
N LEU A 103 4.53 18.15 -0.21
CA LEU A 103 3.88 18.14 -1.52
C LEU A 103 4.91 18.15 -2.65
N ARG A 104 5.94 19.00 -2.56
CA ARG A 104 7.06 19.01 -3.52
C ARG A 104 7.76 17.66 -3.61
N ARG A 105 8.05 17.02 -2.46
CA ARG A 105 8.63 15.68 -2.44
C ARG A 105 7.72 14.63 -3.09
N THR A 106 6.41 14.77 -2.91
CA THR A 106 5.41 13.90 -3.56
C THR A 106 5.40 14.09 -5.07
N VAL A 107 5.43 15.33 -5.55
CA VAL A 107 5.55 15.64 -6.99
C VAL A 107 6.79 14.98 -7.59
N LEU A 108 7.95 15.09 -6.93
CA LEU A 108 9.19 14.46 -7.40
C LEU A 108 9.08 12.94 -7.46
N ARG A 109 8.51 12.31 -6.41
CA ARG A 109 8.30 10.85 -6.39
C ARG A 109 7.33 10.35 -7.48
N LEU A 110 6.36 11.18 -7.85
CA LEU A 110 5.38 10.83 -8.90
C LEU A 110 5.89 11.16 -10.31
N GLY A 111 6.75 12.17 -10.44
CA GLY A 111 7.33 12.62 -11.70
C GLY A 111 8.46 11.74 -12.22
N PHE A 112 9.24 11.14 -11.31
CA PHE A 112 10.43 10.37 -11.64
C PHE A 112 10.35 8.95 -11.09
N SER A 113 10.80 7.97 -11.88
CA SER A 113 10.87 6.56 -11.46
C SER A 113 12.12 6.26 -10.63
N SER A 114 13.16 7.06 -10.77
CA SER A 114 14.42 6.92 -10.02
C SER A 114 14.79 8.20 -9.29
N GLY A 115 15.59 8.07 -8.22
CA GLY A 115 16.23 9.21 -7.57
C GLY A 115 17.23 9.91 -8.51
N PHE A 116 17.59 11.14 -8.15
CA PHE A 116 18.64 11.90 -8.85
C PHE A 116 20.01 11.31 -8.50
N SER A 117 20.66 10.69 -9.47
CA SER A 117 22.04 10.21 -9.30
C SER A 117 23.04 11.32 -9.64
N HIS A 118 24.07 11.45 -8.82
CA HIS A 118 25.15 12.42 -9.04
C HIS A 118 26.44 11.67 -9.41
N HIS A 119 27.05 12.05 -10.53
CA HIS A 119 28.37 11.61 -10.92
C HIS A 119 29.38 12.72 -10.59
N ARG A 120 30.48 12.39 -9.89
CA ARG A 120 31.45 13.40 -9.44
C ARG A 120 32.10 14.19 -10.58
N ILE A 121 32.23 13.58 -11.76
CA ILE A 121 32.90 14.17 -12.93
C ILE A 121 31.88 14.74 -13.91
N ASP A 122 30.79 14.02 -14.17
CA ASP A 122 29.79 14.39 -15.19
C ASP A 122 28.62 15.20 -14.61
N GLY A 123 28.65 15.47 -13.30
CA GLY A 123 27.63 16.24 -12.60
C GLY A 123 26.32 15.48 -12.36
N ALA A 124 25.22 16.23 -12.25
CA ALA A 124 23.89 15.68 -12.01
C ALA A 124 23.38 14.94 -13.26
N ARG A 125 22.99 13.67 -13.09
CA ARG A 125 22.40 12.89 -14.19
C ARG A 125 20.90 13.19 -14.31
N THR A 126 20.40 13.13 -15.55
CA THR A 126 18.96 13.20 -15.82
C THR A 126 18.25 11.99 -15.20
N PRO A 127 17.29 12.19 -14.28
CA PRO A 127 16.53 11.10 -13.69
C PRO A 127 15.59 10.48 -14.71
N GLN A 128 15.24 9.22 -14.51
CA GLN A 128 14.26 8.55 -15.34
C GLN A 128 12.85 9.10 -15.05
N ILE A 129 12.17 9.54 -16.10
CA ILE A 129 10.80 10.05 -16.02
C ILE A 129 9.84 8.88 -15.76
N ALA A 130 8.83 9.11 -14.93
CA ALA A 130 7.84 8.10 -14.60
C ALA A 130 7.00 7.72 -15.84
N LEU A 131 6.57 6.44 -15.89
CA LEU A 131 5.81 5.87 -16.99
C LEU A 131 4.61 6.71 -17.48
N PRO A 132 3.79 7.33 -16.60
CA PRO A 132 2.67 8.15 -17.05
C PRO A 132 3.10 9.32 -17.95
N PHE A 133 4.22 9.97 -17.64
CA PHE A 133 4.74 11.09 -18.43
C PHE A 133 5.39 10.62 -19.73
N ASN A 134 6.09 9.48 -19.72
CA ASN A 134 6.62 8.87 -20.95
C ASN A 134 5.48 8.53 -21.93
N ALA A 135 4.39 7.94 -21.43
CA ALA A 135 3.23 7.63 -22.25
C ALA A 135 2.59 8.89 -22.85
N LEU A 136 2.50 10.00 -22.09
CA LEU A 136 2.01 11.29 -22.59
C LEU A 136 2.94 11.88 -23.67
N GLY A 137 4.25 11.71 -23.55
CA GLY A 137 5.22 12.11 -24.59
C GLY A 137 4.99 11.38 -25.91
N VAL A 138 4.74 10.06 -25.85
CA VAL A 138 4.42 9.25 -27.05
C VAL A 138 3.09 9.69 -27.67
N LEU A 139 2.06 9.93 -26.86
CA LEU A 139 0.74 10.36 -27.34
C LEU A 139 0.75 11.78 -27.97
N SER A 140 1.64 12.65 -27.53
CA SER A 140 1.76 14.03 -28.03
C SER A 140 2.67 14.17 -29.26
N GLY A 141 3.18 13.06 -29.81
CA GLY A 141 4.09 13.04 -30.97
C GLY A 141 5.43 13.75 -30.72
N SER A 142 5.70 14.11 -29.46
CA SER A 142 6.83 14.93 -29.06
C SER A 142 7.72 14.10 -28.13
N VAL A 143 8.65 13.33 -28.70
CA VAL A 143 9.76 12.80 -27.90
C VAL A 143 10.72 13.96 -27.63
N LYS A 144 10.33 14.83 -26.70
CA LYS A 144 11.23 15.83 -26.13
C LYS A 144 11.79 15.26 -24.84
N VAL A 145 13.06 14.88 -24.89
CA VAL A 145 13.88 14.75 -23.68
C VAL A 145 13.86 16.13 -23.02
N MET A 146 13.19 16.22 -21.87
CA MET A 146 13.14 17.46 -21.10
C MET A 146 14.52 17.63 -20.45
N VAL A 147 15.39 18.39 -21.13
CA VAL A 147 16.68 18.82 -20.60
C VAL A 147 16.38 19.91 -19.58
N LEU A 148 16.67 19.63 -18.31
CA LEU A 148 16.70 20.62 -17.23
C LEU A 148 17.97 21.45 -17.32
#